data_AF-A0A969G9Z8-F1
#
_entry.id   AF-A0A969G9Z8-F1
#
_cell.length_a   1.000
_cell.length_b   1.000
_cell.length_c   1.000
_cell.angle_alpha   90.00
_cell.angle_beta   90.00
_cell.angle_gamma   90.00
#
_symmetry.space_group_name_H-M   'P 1'
#
loop_
_entity.id
_entity.type
_entity.pdbx_description
1 polymer ?
#
loop_
_entity_poly.entity_id
_entity_poly.type
_entity_poly.pdbx_seq_one_letter_code
_entity_poly.pdbx_strand_id
1 'polypeptide(L)'
;MLRQNFIKSRNLEYFTVAELSMMMGAEPQRWPIMLIKECIDNSLDASEKFGPVVLDLTITTNDFTITDDGPGIPTEVIKNSLDYSVRVSSNDAYVSPTRGQLGNALKLLWAAAYVHSGHALVEVTSQNQHHTITIEKDILSGEPIINLTTNPNTTTGTTIKVVWDNMPMGISRVTDLT
;
A
#
# COMPACT_ATOMS: atom_id res chain seq x y z
N MET A 1 -20.30 -38.01 2.99
CA MET A 1 -19.29 -36.99 2.63
C MET A 1 -19.20 -36.02 3.80
N LEU A 2 -18.12 -36.06 4.59
CA LEU A 2 -17.95 -35.19 5.76
C LEU A 2 -17.56 -33.79 5.29
N ARG A 3 -18.33 -32.78 5.71
CA ARG A 3 -18.01 -31.36 5.49
C ARG A 3 -16.86 -31.00 6.43
N GLN A 4 -15.64 -30.87 5.91
CA GLN A 4 -14.53 -30.33 6.69
C GLN A 4 -14.67 -28.82 6.79
N ASN A 5 -14.68 -28.31 8.02
CA ASN A 5 -14.62 -26.87 8.29
C ASN A 5 -13.14 -26.46 8.28
N PHE A 6 -12.71 -25.78 7.23
CA PHE A 6 -11.39 -25.14 7.21
C PHE A 6 -11.49 -23.80 7.93
N ILE A 7 -10.80 -23.69 9.06
CA ILE A 7 -10.62 -22.41 9.76
C ILE A 7 -9.43 -21.73 9.09
N LYS A 8 -9.67 -20.71 8.28
CA LYS A 8 -8.60 -19.81 7.81
C LYS A 8 -8.47 -18.67 8.82
N SER A 9 -7.23 -18.35 9.20
CA SER A 9 -6.92 -17.15 9.97
C SER A 9 -7.32 -15.92 9.14
N ARG A 10 -8.10 -15.00 9.74
CA ARG A 10 -8.55 -13.76 9.07
C ARG A 10 -7.40 -12.88 8.59
N ASN A 11 -6.23 -13.00 9.22
CA ASN A 11 -5.02 -12.30 8.78
C ASN A 11 -4.64 -12.68 7.36
N LEU A 12 -4.85 -13.94 6.95
CA LEU A 12 -4.50 -14.43 5.61
C LEU A 12 -5.37 -13.83 4.51
N GLU A 13 -6.51 -13.18 4.83
CA GLU A 13 -7.44 -12.64 3.83
C GLU A 13 -6.82 -11.55 2.95
N TYR A 14 -5.75 -10.90 3.40
CA TYR A 14 -5.02 -9.89 2.62
C TYR A 14 -3.73 -10.42 1.99
N PHE A 15 -3.37 -11.67 2.27
CA PHE A 15 -2.11 -12.28 1.86
C PHE A 15 -2.29 -13.42 0.84
N THR A 16 -3.43 -13.42 0.13
CA THR A 16 -3.64 -14.33 -1.01
C THR A 16 -3.90 -13.57 -2.31
N VAL A 17 -3.50 -14.19 -3.42
CA VAL A 17 -3.75 -13.63 -4.76
C VAL A 17 -5.23 -13.45 -5.04
N ALA A 18 -6.06 -14.44 -4.67
CA ALA A 18 -7.48 -14.40 -4.95
C ALA A 18 -8.19 -13.22 -4.26
N GLU A 19 -7.84 -12.97 -3.00
CA GLU A 19 -8.48 -11.90 -2.22
C GLU A 19 -7.94 -10.52 -2.60
N LEU A 20 -6.62 -10.37 -2.81
CA LEU A 20 -6.07 -9.11 -3.30
C LEU A 20 -6.62 -8.74 -4.68
N SER A 21 -6.71 -9.69 -5.62
CA SER A 21 -7.32 -9.44 -6.93
C SER A 21 -8.79 -9.04 -6.82
N MET A 22 -9.53 -9.66 -5.89
CA MET A 22 -10.93 -9.28 -5.64
C MET A 22 -11.04 -7.86 -5.06
N MET A 23 -10.20 -7.50 -4.08
CA MET A 23 -10.23 -6.19 -3.44
C MET A 23 -9.74 -5.08 -4.38
N MET A 24 -8.72 -5.34 -5.20
CA MET A 24 -8.23 -4.39 -6.20
C MET A 24 -9.08 -4.35 -7.47
N GLY A 25 -9.95 -5.33 -7.69
CA GLY A 25 -10.71 -5.49 -8.92
C GLY A 25 -9.83 -5.72 -10.15
N ALA A 26 -8.64 -6.28 -9.98
CA ALA A 26 -7.63 -6.39 -11.02
C ALA A 26 -6.72 -7.62 -10.83
N GLU A 27 -6.21 -8.14 -11.95
CA GLU A 27 -5.22 -9.23 -11.94
C GLU A 27 -3.86 -8.77 -11.38
N PRO A 28 -3.00 -9.68 -10.88
CA PRO A 28 -1.72 -9.34 -10.26
C PRO A 28 -0.81 -8.43 -11.09
N GLN A 29 -0.87 -8.54 -12.42
CA GLN A 29 -0.07 -7.72 -13.34
C GLN A 29 -0.53 -6.26 -13.43
N ARG A 30 -1.66 -5.92 -12.79
CA ARG A 30 -2.20 -4.57 -12.70
C ARG A 30 -2.20 -4.04 -11.28
N TRP A 31 -1.83 -4.83 -10.28
CA TRP A 31 -1.77 -4.37 -8.89
C TRP A 31 -0.85 -3.15 -8.71
N PRO A 32 0.35 -3.08 -9.31
CA PRO A 32 1.19 -1.90 -9.14
C PRO A 32 0.53 -0.62 -9.65
N ILE A 33 -0.07 -0.64 -10.85
CA ILE A 33 -0.74 0.55 -11.40
C ILE A 33 -1.98 0.94 -10.61
N MET A 34 -2.71 -0.03 -10.04
CA MET A 34 -3.84 0.26 -9.14
C MET A 34 -3.36 0.93 -7.85
N LEU A 35 -2.28 0.44 -7.24
CA LEU A 35 -1.72 1.04 -6.04
C LEU A 35 -1.13 2.43 -6.29
N ILE A 36 -0.44 2.62 -7.41
CA ILE A 36 0.06 3.94 -7.84
C ILE A 36 -1.10 4.92 -7.99
N LYS A 37 -2.19 4.52 -8.68
CA LYS A 37 -3.40 5.34 -8.81
C LYS A 37 -3.96 5.73 -7.44
N GLU A 38 -4.15 4.77 -6.53
CA GLU A 38 -4.71 5.05 -5.21
C GLU A 38 -3.80 5.94 -4.35
N CYS A 39 -2.48 5.77 -4.45
CA CYS A 39 -1.54 6.68 -3.78
C CYS A 39 -1.62 8.10 -4.36
N ILE A 40 -1.70 8.26 -5.69
CA ILE A 40 -1.90 9.57 -6.33
C ILE A 40 -3.20 10.21 -5.86
N ASP A 41 -4.30 9.46 -5.86
CA ASP A 41 -5.60 9.98 -5.42
C ASP A 41 -5.56 10.43 -3.96
N ASN A 42 -4.94 9.64 -3.08
CA ASN A 42 -4.75 10.01 -1.68
C ASN A 42 -3.88 11.26 -1.52
N SER A 43 -2.79 11.38 -2.28
CA SER A 43 -1.92 12.57 -2.27
C SER A 43 -2.67 13.82 -2.75
N LEU A 44 -3.47 13.71 -3.82
CA LEU A 44 -4.31 14.80 -4.31
C LEU A 44 -5.34 15.21 -3.26
N ASP A 45 -6.08 14.25 -2.70
CA ASP A 45 -7.10 14.50 -1.68
C ASP A 45 -6.51 15.14 -0.40
N ALA A 46 -5.29 14.76 -0.03
CA ALA A 46 -4.59 15.28 1.12
C ALA A 46 -4.08 16.72 0.89
N SER A 47 -3.55 17.04 -0.28
CA SER A 47 -2.98 18.37 -0.60
C SER A 47 -4.02 19.40 -1.07
N GLU A 48 -5.14 18.98 -1.70
CA GLU A 48 -6.15 19.88 -2.31
C GLU A 48 -6.68 20.98 -1.35
N LYS A 49 -6.71 20.71 -0.05
CA LYS A 49 -7.20 21.65 0.97
C LYS A 49 -6.18 22.70 1.40
N PHE A 50 -4.92 22.56 1.01
CA PHE A 50 -3.81 23.37 1.53
C PHE A 50 -3.15 24.26 0.47
N GLY A 51 -3.48 24.10 -0.81
CA GLY A 51 -2.98 24.92 -1.90
C GLY A 51 -2.84 24.16 -3.21
N PRO A 52 -2.06 24.70 -4.18
CA PRO A 52 -1.66 23.94 -5.35
C PRO A 52 -0.93 22.66 -4.94
N VAL A 53 -1.31 21.53 -5.52
CA VAL A 53 -0.70 20.23 -5.19
C VAL A 53 0.64 20.08 -5.91
N VAL A 54 1.69 19.78 -5.16
CA VAL A 54 2.97 19.31 -5.71
C VAL A 54 3.05 17.81 -5.51
N LEU A 55 3.21 17.07 -6.61
CA LEU A 55 3.31 15.62 -6.60
C LEU A 55 4.42 15.16 -7.55
N ASP A 56 5.35 14.36 -7.03
CA ASP A 56 6.39 13.69 -7.80
C ASP A 56 6.15 12.18 -7.80
N LEU A 57 6.25 11.56 -8.98
CA LEU A 57 6.16 10.11 -9.17
C LEU A 57 7.42 9.61 -9.88
N THR A 58 8.10 8.67 -9.25
CA THR A 58 9.20 7.90 -9.86
C THR A 58 8.80 6.44 -9.95
N ILE A 59 8.99 5.81 -11.11
CA ILE A 59 8.73 4.39 -11.34
C ILE A 59 9.99 3.78 -11.93
N THR A 60 10.45 2.68 -11.34
CA THR A 60 11.53 1.84 -11.88
C THR A 60 11.01 0.43 -12.15
N THR A 61 11.90 -0.47 -12.55
CA THR A 61 11.56 -1.90 -12.69
C THR A 61 11.35 -2.60 -11.34
N ASN A 62 11.84 -2.02 -10.25
CA ASN A 62 11.88 -2.66 -8.93
C ASN A 62 11.21 -1.85 -7.83
N ASP A 63 10.71 -0.65 -8.12
CA ASP A 63 10.01 0.18 -7.16
C ASP A 63 9.14 1.25 -7.82
N PHE A 64 8.27 1.85 -7.02
CA PHE A 64 7.73 3.16 -7.30
C PHE A 64 7.81 4.03 -6.04
N THR A 65 7.96 5.34 -6.25
CA THR A 65 7.99 6.35 -5.20
C THR A 65 7.02 7.47 -5.56
N ILE A 66 6.16 7.84 -4.63
CA ILE A 66 5.27 9.01 -4.72
C ILE A 66 5.61 9.96 -3.59
N THR A 67 5.81 11.23 -3.91
CA THR A 67 6.01 12.31 -2.94
C THR A 67 4.96 13.38 -3.14
N ASP A 68 4.32 13.82 -2.06
CA ASP A 68 3.43 14.98 -2.02
C ASP A 68 3.84 15.99 -0.95
N ASP A 69 3.33 17.21 -1.08
CA ASP A 69 3.52 18.31 -0.12
C ASP A 69 2.37 18.44 0.90
N GLY A 70 1.60 17.37 1.09
CA GLY A 70 0.42 17.36 1.94
C GLY A 70 0.73 17.42 3.45
N PRO A 71 -0.27 17.23 4.32
CA PRO A 71 -0.10 17.27 5.79
C PRO A 71 0.64 16.05 6.37
N GLY A 72 0.97 15.05 5.54
CA GLY A 72 1.54 13.79 6.01
C GLY A 72 0.49 12.79 6.52
N ILE A 73 0.85 11.51 6.49
CA ILE A 73 0.15 10.42 7.16
C ILE A 73 0.62 10.32 8.63
N PRO A 74 -0.28 10.35 9.62
CA PRO A 74 0.08 10.15 11.01
C PRO A 74 0.61 8.73 11.30
N THR A 75 1.56 8.63 12.24
CA THR A 75 2.17 7.34 12.62
C THR A 75 1.14 6.32 13.12
N GLU A 76 0.11 6.75 13.83
CA GLU A 76 -0.96 5.87 14.30
C GLU A 76 -1.81 5.31 13.16
N VAL A 77 -2.02 6.08 12.07
CA VAL A 77 -2.72 5.58 10.88
C VAL A 77 -1.90 4.46 10.22
N ILE A 78 -0.58 4.64 10.11
CA ILE A 78 0.33 3.59 9.59
C ILE A 78 0.25 2.35 10.48
N LYS A 79 0.42 2.49 11.80
CA LYS A 79 0.36 1.37 12.76
C LYS A 79 -0.98 0.62 12.70
N ASN A 80 -2.09 1.35 12.72
CA ASN A 80 -3.43 0.75 12.69
C ASN A 80 -3.70 0.06 11.35
N SER A 81 -3.16 0.59 10.24
CA SER A 81 -3.29 -0.06 8.93
C SER A 81 -2.55 -1.41 8.86
N LEU A 82 -1.51 -1.63 9.67
CA LEU A 82 -0.78 -2.90 9.75
C LEU A 82 -1.46 -3.96 10.62
N ASP A 83 -2.52 -3.62 11.36
CA ASP A 83 -3.29 -4.60 12.13
C ASP A 83 -4.32 -5.29 11.24
N TYR A 84 -3.99 -6.46 10.71
CA TYR A 84 -4.87 -7.28 9.86
C TYR A 84 -5.93 -8.07 10.63
N SER A 85 -5.90 -8.07 11.97
CA SER A 85 -6.87 -8.78 12.80
C SER A 85 -8.21 -8.04 12.88
N VAL A 86 -8.20 -6.74 12.57
CA VAL A 86 -9.36 -5.85 12.58
C VAL A 86 -9.66 -5.31 11.18
N ARG A 87 -10.96 -5.18 10.86
CA ARG A 87 -11.40 -4.41 9.69
C ARG A 87 -11.27 -2.93 10.02
N VAL A 88 -10.05 -2.39 9.91
CA VAL A 88 -9.85 -0.94 9.92
C VAL A 88 -10.19 -0.42 8.53
N SER A 89 -11.46 -0.09 8.32
CA SER A 89 -11.86 0.86 7.28
C SER A 89 -11.29 2.21 7.72
N SER A 90 -10.30 2.73 7.01
CA SER A 90 -9.87 4.12 7.22
C SER A 90 -10.98 5.13 6.88
N ASN A 91 -12.11 4.65 6.35
CA ASN A 91 -13.23 5.47 5.90
C ASN A 91 -14.31 5.71 6.96
N ASP A 92 -14.36 5.00 8.09
CA ASP A 92 -15.46 5.18 9.06
C ASP A 92 -15.35 6.51 9.84
N ALA A 93 -14.15 7.08 9.97
CA ALA A 93 -13.91 8.39 10.59
C ALA A 93 -13.64 9.52 9.57
N TYR A 94 -13.47 9.19 8.29
CA TYR A 94 -13.11 10.13 7.23
C TYR A 94 -14.00 9.88 5.99
N VAL A 95 -15.32 9.96 6.19
CA VAL A 95 -16.29 9.95 5.07
C VAL A 95 -16.22 11.30 4.38
N SER A 96 -15.26 11.44 3.46
CA SER A 96 -15.30 12.42 2.39
C SER A 96 -15.44 11.65 1.08
N PRO A 97 -16.16 12.16 0.07
CA PRO A 97 -16.14 11.60 -1.28
C PRO A 97 -14.76 11.89 -1.90
N THR A 98 -13.72 11.26 -1.35
CA THR A 98 -12.34 11.32 -1.82
C THR A 98 -12.18 10.40 -3.02
N ARG A 99 -11.27 10.73 -3.93
CA ARG A 99 -11.05 9.99 -5.18
C ARG A 99 -10.55 8.56 -4.91
N GLY A 100 -9.99 8.32 -3.72
CA GLY A 100 -9.64 6.99 -3.23
C GLY A 100 -10.84 6.04 -3.16
N GLN A 101 -10.84 5.01 -4.01
CA GLN A 101 -11.92 4.01 -4.08
C GLN A 101 -11.72 2.89 -3.04
N LEU A 102 -10.49 2.67 -2.58
CA LEU A 102 -10.14 1.58 -1.67
C LEU A 102 -10.05 2.08 -0.23
N GLY A 103 -11.10 1.90 0.57
CA GLY A 103 -11.13 2.19 2.02
C GLY A 103 -10.16 1.36 2.89
N ASN A 104 -9.32 0.52 2.25
CA ASN A 104 -8.26 -0.30 2.82
C ASN A 104 -6.92 -0.10 2.06
N ALA A 105 -6.74 1.00 1.31
CA ALA A 105 -5.63 1.18 0.37
C ALA A 105 -4.25 0.87 0.97
N LEU A 106 -3.98 1.31 2.21
CA LEU A 106 -2.71 1.04 2.88
C LEU A 106 -2.49 -0.46 3.15
N LYS A 107 -3.52 -1.22 3.57
CA LYS A 107 -3.41 -2.68 3.76
C LYS A 107 -3.01 -3.38 2.46
N LEU A 108 -3.63 -2.98 1.35
CA LEU A 108 -3.31 -3.54 0.05
C LEU A 108 -1.89 -3.16 -0.38
N LEU A 109 -1.48 -1.91 -0.11
CA LEU A 109 -0.15 -1.40 -0.40
C LEU A 109 0.95 -2.20 0.30
N TRP A 110 0.78 -2.53 1.59
CA TRP A 110 1.77 -3.30 2.34
C TRP A 110 1.86 -4.75 1.85
N ALA A 111 0.71 -5.36 1.53
CA ALA A 111 0.63 -6.80 1.26
C ALA A 111 0.97 -7.20 -0.19
N ALA A 112 0.68 -6.34 -1.17
CA ALA A 112 0.71 -6.74 -2.58
C ALA A 112 2.09 -7.20 -3.09
N ALA A 113 3.15 -6.46 -2.75
CA ALA A 113 4.52 -6.86 -3.08
C ALA A 113 4.86 -8.22 -2.46
N TYR A 114 4.51 -8.43 -1.18
CA TYR A 114 4.74 -9.71 -0.49
C TYR A 114 3.98 -10.86 -1.16
N VAL A 115 2.71 -10.68 -1.51
CA VAL A 115 1.93 -11.74 -2.17
C VAL A 115 2.53 -12.09 -3.54
N HIS A 116 3.15 -11.11 -4.21
CA HIS A 116 3.81 -11.33 -5.49
C HIS A 116 5.18 -12.01 -5.38
N SER A 117 6.06 -11.52 -4.51
CA SER A 117 7.49 -11.89 -4.47
C SER A 117 7.91 -12.66 -3.20
N GLY A 118 7.00 -12.85 -2.25
CA GLY A 118 7.28 -13.46 -0.94
C GLY A 118 7.98 -12.53 0.06
N HIS A 119 8.22 -11.28 -0.31
CA HIS A 119 8.79 -10.25 0.55
C HIS A 119 8.22 -8.87 0.19
N ALA A 120 8.10 -7.96 1.15
CA ALA A 120 7.78 -6.56 0.88
C ALA A 120 8.68 -5.64 1.69
N LEU A 121 9.06 -4.52 1.08
CA LEU A 121 9.67 -3.39 1.77
C LEU A 121 8.93 -2.12 1.33
N VAL A 122 8.34 -1.43 2.29
CA VAL A 122 7.69 -0.15 2.06
C VAL A 122 8.25 0.89 3.01
N GLU A 123 8.68 2.01 2.46
CA GLU A 123 9.23 3.14 3.19
C GLU A 123 8.22 4.29 3.14
N VAL A 124 7.87 4.85 4.31
CA VAL A 124 6.99 6.02 4.41
C VAL A 124 7.69 7.11 5.19
N THR A 125 8.00 8.22 4.55
CA THR A 125 8.52 9.42 5.22
C THR A 125 7.39 10.43 5.36
N SER A 126 7.02 10.78 6.59
CA SER A 126 5.87 11.64 6.89
C SER A 126 5.98 12.22 8.29
N GLN A 127 5.50 13.45 8.51
CA GLN A 127 5.41 14.09 9.84
C GLN A 127 6.70 14.01 10.67
N ASN A 128 7.84 14.29 10.04
CA ASN A 128 9.18 14.20 10.62
C ASN A 128 9.61 12.80 11.07
N GLN A 129 8.97 11.76 10.54
CA GLN A 129 9.28 10.35 10.79
C GLN A 129 9.56 9.63 9.47
N HIS A 130 10.44 8.63 9.53
CA HIS A 130 10.65 7.64 8.49
C HIS A 130 10.27 6.27 9.05
N HIS A 131 9.27 5.67 8.43
CA HIS A 131 8.74 4.35 8.75
C HIS A 131 9.25 3.34 7.72
N THR A 132 9.80 2.24 8.20
CA THR A 132 10.18 1.10 7.35
C THR A 132 9.30 -0.08 7.72
N ILE A 133 8.48 -0.53 6.77
CA ILE A 133 7.60 -1.69 6.88
C ILE A 133 8.25 -2.82 6.09
N THR A 134 8.51 -3.95 6.74
CA THR A 134 8.91 -5.18 6.05
C THR A 134 7.89 -6.28 6.29
N ILE A 135 7.63 -7.07 5.25
CA ILE A 135 6.83 -8.29 5.36
C ILE A 135 7.67 -9.45 4.83
N GLU A 136 7.84 -10.47 5.66
CA GLU A 136 8.59 -11.66 5.35
C GLU A 136 7.76 -12.90 5.69
N LYS A 137 8.09 -14.04 5.08
CA LYS A 137 7.42 -15.30 5.37
C LYS A 137 8.03 -15.96 6.59
N ASP A 138 7.23 -16.28 7.60
CA ASP A 138 7.65 -17.14 8.70
C ASP A 138 7.89 -18.56 8.17
N ILE A 139 9.09 -19.09 8.41
CA ILE A 139 9.51 -20.40 7.88
C ILE A 139 8.78 -21.56 8.57
N LEU A 140 8.37 -21.39 9.83
CA LEU A 140 7.79 -22.45 10.67
C LEU A 140 6.27 -22.57 10.49
N SER A 141 5.58 -21.44 10.47
CA SER A 141 4.11 -21.35 10.37
C SER A 141 3.65 -21.12 8.93
N GLY A 142 4.49 -20.57 8.06
CA GLY A 142 4.11 -20.14 6.71
C GLY A 142 3.29 -18.85 6.68
N GLU A 143 3.07 -18.20 7.82
CA GLU A 143 2.33 -16.95 7.96
C GLU A 143 3.25 -15.73 7.72
N PRO A 144 2.70 -14.57 7.29
CA PRO A 144 3.49 -13.36 7.15
C PRO A 144 3.87 -12.76 8.51
N ILE A 145 5.14 -12.38 8.66
CA ILE A 145 5.65 -11.56 9.77
C ILE A 145 5.77 -10.13 9.26
N ILE A 146 5.14 -9.20 9.98
CA ILE A 146 5.17 -7.77 9.66
C ILE A 146 6.02 -7.06 10.71
N ASN A 147 7.04 -6.34 10.26
CA ASN A 147 7.86 -5.50 11.12
C ASN A 147 7.68 -4.03 10.74
N LEU A 148 7.63 -3.16 11.74
CA LEU A 148 7.62 -1.71 11.58
C LEU A 148 8.76 -1.13 12.41
N THR A 149 9.68 -0.41 11.77
CA THR A 149 10.62 0.48 12.46
C THR A 149 10.27 1.92 12.18
N THR A 150 10.63 2.83 13.09
CA THR A 150 10.32 4.25 12.95
C THR A 150 11.49 5.05 13.50
N ASN A 151 12.02 5.95 12.68
CA ASN A 151 13.15 6.81 13.00
C ASN A 151 12.79 8.27 12.69
N PRO A 152 13.32 9.26 13.42
CA PRO A 152 13.16 10.66 13.06
C PRO A 152 13.76 10.95 11.66
N ASN A 153 13.05 11.72 10.84
CA ASN A 153 13.54 12.16 9.53
C ASN A 153 12.82 13.45 9.13
N THR A 154 13.56 14.55 8.97
CA THR A 154 12.97 15.84 8.57
C THR A 154 12.34 15.73 7.19
N THR A 155 11.04 16.05 7.09
CA THR A 155 10.32 15.96 5.82
C THR A 155 9.31 17.10 5.69
N THR A 156 9.01 17.45 4.44
CA THR A 156 7.85 18.25 4.08
C THR A 156 6.92 17.35 3.30
N GLY A 157 5.71 17.12 3.81
CA GLY A 157 4.73 16.24 3.19
C GLY A 157 4.96 14.74 3.40
N THR A 158 4.54 13.95 2.42
CA THR A 158 4.54 12.49 2.46
C THR A 158 5.39 11.93 1.32
N THR A 159 6.28 11.00 1.60
CA THR A 159 6.91 10.15 0.58
C THR A 159 6.59 8.70 0.88
N ILE A 160 6.00 7.99 -0.09
CA ILE A 160 5.78 6.53 -0.04
C ILE A 160 6.62 5.89 -1.13
N LYS A 161 7.50 4.96 -0.74
CA LYS A 161 8.26 4.12 -1.67
C LYS A 161 7.95 2.66 -1.43
N VAL A 162 7.49 1.97 -2.46
CA VAL A 162 7.24 0.53 -2.42
C VAL A 162 8.31 -0.16 -3.25
N VAL A 163 9.13 -0.99 -2.60
CA VAL A 163 10.06 -1.88 -3.29
C VAL A 163 9.32 -3.15 -3.68
N TRP A 164 9.40 -3.47 -4.97
CA TRP A 164 8.72 -4.58 -5.62
C TRP A 164 9.62 -5.16 -6.71
N ASP A 165 10.40 -6.18 -6.37
CA ASP A 165 11.29 -6.86 -7.30
C ASP A 165 10.55 -7.37 -8.55
N ASN A 166 11.07 -7.02 -9.73
CA ASN A 166 10.45 -7.35 -11.03
C ASN A 166 8.98 -6.95 -11.11
N MET A 167 8.67 -5.72 -10.67
CA MET A 167 7.32 -5.17 -10.60
C MET A 167 6.56 -5.43 -11.90
N PRO A 168 5.44 -6.18 -11.87
CA PRO A 168 4.73 -6.56 -13.07
C PRO A 168 3.93 -5.34 -13.55
N MET A 169 4.56 -4.53 -14.38
CA MET A 169 3.87 -3.44 -15.07
C MET A 169 3.30 -4.02 -16.36
N GLY A 170 2.01 -4.39 -16.35
CA GLY A 170 1.25 -4.80 -17.54
C GLY A 170 1.09 -3.70 -18.60
N ILE A 171 2.01 -2.74 -18.65
CA ILE A 171 2.06 -1.64 -19.61
C ILE A 171 3.06 -2.05 -20.69
N SER A 172 2.57 -2.64 -21.77
CA SER A 172 3.25 -2.51 -23.06
C SER A 172 3.38 -1.02 -23.34
N ARG A 173 4.63 -0.51 -23.33
CA ARG A 173 5.05 0.87 -23.63
C ARG A 173 3.96 1.71 -24.30
N VAL A 174 3.48 2.75 -23.61
CA VAL A 174 2.91 3.93 -24.29
C VAL A 174 4.11 4.74 -24.79
N THR A 175 4.76 4.24 -25.84
CA THR A 175 5.55 5.09 -26.73
C THR A 175 4.57 5.64 -27.75
N ASP A 176 4.67 6.95 -27.98
CA ASP A 176 3.99 7.73 -29.02
C ASP A 176 2.71 8.44 -28.58
N LEU A 177 2.90 9.52 -27.82
CA LEU A 177 2.12 10.74 -28.01
C LEU A 177 3.10 11.84 -28.44
N THR A 178 3.31 11.91 -29.75
CA THR A 178 3.81 13.10 -30.45
C THR A 178 2.69 14.11 -30.64
#